data_AF-A0AA90TV62-F1
#
_entry.id   AF-A0AA90TV62-F1
#
_cell.length_a   1.000
_cell.length_b   1.000
_cell.length_c   1.000
_cell.angle_alpha   90.00
_cell.angle_beta   90.00
_cell.angle_gamma   90.00
#
_symmetry.space_group_name_H-M   'P 1'
#
loop_
_entity.id
_entity.type
_entity.pdbx_description
1 polymer ?
#
loop_
_entity_poly.entity_id
_entity_poly.type
_entity_poly.pdbx_seq_one_letter_code
_entity_poly.pdbx_strand_id
1 'polypeptide(L)' 'MSATVDEVAIRRLAGLANVISALLAAIPILQPESRADALQTCASMAADVADELDDMTRTAP' A
#
# COMPACT_ATOMS: atom_id res chain seq x y z
N MET A 1 -23.51 -7.54 -14.95
CA MET A 1 -22.11 -7.65 -15.39
C MET A 1 -21.31 -8.11 -14.18
N SER A 2 -20.81 -9.35 -14.23
CA SER A 2 -20.10 -9.94 -13.10
C SER A 2 -18.73 -9.29 -13.03
N ALA A 3 -18.44 -8.57 -11.95
CA ALA A 3 -17.16 -7.92 -11.70
C ALA A 3 -16.07 -9.00 -11.70
N THR A 4 -15.34 -9.13 -12.81
CA THR A 4 -14.07 -9.83 -12.83
C THR A 4 -13.10 -8.95 -12.06
N VAL A 5 -13.07 -9.13 -10.73
CA VAL A 5 -12.06 -8.49 -9.89
C VAL A 5 -10.71 -8.90 -10.47
N ASP A 6 -9.98 -7.93 -11.01
CA ASP A 6 -8.74 -8.17 -11.74
C ASP A 6 -7.73 -8.84 -10.80
N GLU A 7 -7.35 -10.07 -11.13
CA GLU A 7 -6.42 -10.88 -10.33
C GLU A 7 -5.07 -10.15 -10.14
N VAL A 8 -4.67 -9.33 -11.12
CA VAL A 8 -3.48 -8.48 -11.03
C VAL A 8 -3.67 -7.41 -9.96
N ALA A 9 -4.83 -6.76 -9.93
CA ALA A 9 -5.14 -5.76 -8.90
C ALA A 9 -5.17 -6.40 -7.50
N ILE A 10 -5.77 -7.58 -7.34
CA ILE A 10 -5.79 -8.33 -6.07
C ILE A 10 -4.36 -8.63 -5.60
N ARG A 11 -3.50 -9.16 -6.49
CA ARG A 11 -2.11 -9.50 -6.15
C ARG A 11 -1.30 -8.26 -5.75
N ARG A 12 -1.50 -7.13 -6.44
CA ARG A 12 -0.88 -5.85 -6.08
C ARG A 12 -1.35 -5.35 -4.71
N LEU A 13 -2.66 -5.42 -4.45
CA LEU A 13 -3.24 -5.05 -3.15
C LEU A 13 -2.69 -5.90 -2.00
N ALA A 14 -2.60 -7.21 -2.21
CA ALA A 14 -2.02 -8.15 -1.24
C ALA A 14 -0.52 -7.87 -1.00
N GLY A 15 0.22 -7.51 -2.05
CA GLY A 15 1.61 -7.05 -1.95
C GLY A 15 1.73 -5.82 -1.05
N LEU A 16 0.85 -4.83 -1.21
CA LEU A 16 0.87 -3.64 -0.36
C LEU A 16 0.52 -3.91 1.08
N ALA A 17 -0.53 -4.69 1.31
CA ALA A 17 -0.94 -5.05 2.66
C ALA A 17 0.20 -5.74 3.42
N ASN A 18 0.99 -6.56 2.73
CA ASN A 18 2.20 -7.18 3.29
C ASN A 18 3.29 -6.15 3.63
N VAL A 19 3.54 -5.17 2.75
CA VAL A 19 4.52 -4.11 2.99
C VAL A 19 4.12 -3.24 4.19
N ILE A 20 2.85 -2.81 4.26
CA ILE A 20 2.31 -2.05 5.39
C ILE A 20 2.42 -2.86 6.68
N SER A 21 2.09 -4.16 6.64
CA SER A 21 2.20 -5.04 7.81
C SER A 21 3.64 -5.19 8.30
N ALA A 22 4.60 -5.36 7.39
CA ALA A 22 6.01 -5.43 7.73
C ALA A 22 6.53 -4.12 8.35
N LEU A 23 6.09 -2.98 7.84
CA LEU A 23 6.42 -1.67 8.36
C LEU A 23 5.83 -1.43 9.75
N LEU A 24 4.55 -1.76 9.95
CA LEU A 24 3.91 -1.70 11.26
C LEU A 24 4.64 -2.56 12.30
N ALA A 25 5.09 -3.76 11.90
CA ALA A 25 5.90 -4.63 12.75
C ALA A 25 7.31 -4.07 13.03
N ALA A 26 7.86 -3.24 12.14
CA ALA A 26 9.16 -2.61 12.30
C ALA A 26 9.14 -1.35 13.20
N ILE A 27 8.01 -0.65 13.33
CA ILE A 27 7.84 0.53 14.22
C ILE A 27 8.39 0.30 15.64
N PRO A 28 8.07 -0.79 16.35
CA PRO A 28 8.60 -1.01 17.70
C PRO A 28 10.12 -1.22 17.74
N ILE A 29 10.73 -1.64 16.62
CA ILE A 29 12.17 -1.92 16.48
C ILE A 29 12.94 -0.66 16.06
N LEU A 30 12.29 0.27 15.36
CA LEU A 30 12.91 1.52 14.90
C LEU A 30 13.24 2.46 16.07
N GLN A 31 14.39 3.15 15.96
CA GLN A 31 14.80 4.19 16.90
C GLN A 31 13.79 5.35 16.90
N PRO A 32 13.50 5.98 18.05
CA PRO A 32 12.46 7.01 18.17
C PRO A 32 12.62 8.16 17.18
N GLU A 33 13.84 8.65 17.01
CA GLU A 33 14.21 9.69 16.04
C GLU A 33 13.91 9.30 14.58
N SER A 34 13.98 8.02 14.20
CA SER A 34 13.75 7.55 12.83
C SER A 34 12.30 7.14 12.55
N ARG A 35 11.46 7.01 13.59
CA ARG A 35 10.08 6.52 13.45
C ARG A 35 9.21 7.45 12.63
N ALA A 36 9.31 8.76 12.86
CA ALA A 36 8.48 9.75 12.17
C ALA A 36 8.77 9.75 10.66
N ASP A 37 10.05 9.80 10.27
CA ASP A 37 10.46 9.78 8.87
C ASP A 37 10.13 8.46 8.18
N ALA A 38 10.36 7.33 8.88
CA ALA A 38 9.98 6.02 8.37
C ALA A 38 8.48 5.92 8.14
N LEU A 39 7.66 6.29 9.14
CA LEU A 39 6.20 6.31 9.03
C LEU A 39 5.70 7.22 7.91
N GLN A 40 6.29 8.41 7.76
CA GLN A 40 5.92 9.34 6.71
C GLN A 40 6.27 8.80 5.32
N THR A 41 7.42 8.15 5.16
CA THR A 41 7.80 7.45 3.93
C THR A 41 6.79 6.34 3.61
N CYS A 42 6.39 5.56 4.63
CA CYS A 42 5.39 4.51 4.47
C CYS A 42 4.03 5.06 4.04
N ALA A 43 3.62 6.17 4.64
CA ALA A 43 2.37 6.84 4.32
C ALA A 43 2.36 7.37 2.88
N SER A 44 3.46 7.99 2.43
CA SER A 44 3.61 8.40 1.02
C SER A 44 3.55 7.22 0.06
N MET A 45 4.30 6.15 0.31
CA MET A 45 4.28 4.96 -0.55
C MET A 45 2.89 4.30 -0.60
N ALA A 46 2.17 4.28 0.53
CA ALA A 46 0.81 3.77 0.58
C ALA A 46 -0.17 4.66 -0.20
N ALA A 47 0.00 5.99 -0.14
CA ALA A 47 -0.80 6.95 -0.90
C ALA A 47 -0.55 6.81 -2.42
N ASP A 48 0.71 6.75 -2.86
CA ASP A 48 1.06 6.62 -4.27
C ASP A 48 0.40 5.38 -4.90
N VAL A 49 0.36 4.26 -4.17
CA VAL A 49 -0.24 3.04 -4.69
C VAL A 49 -1.77 3.07 -4.57
N ALA A 50 -2.33 3.73 -3.55
CA ALA A 50 -3.76 3.95 -3.48
C ALA A 50 -4.24 4.78 -4.70
N ASP A 51 -3.47 5.80 -5.09
CA ASP A 51 -3.73 6.61 -6.27
C ASP A 51 -3.60 5.77 -7.56
N GLU A 52 -2.55 4.95 -7.68
CA GLU A 52 -2.37 4.05 -8.84
C GLU A 52 -3.51 3.02 -8.96
N LEU A 53 -3.99 2.49 -7.83
CA LEU A 53 -5.15 1.59 -7.77
C LEU A 53 -6.45 2.31 -8.17
N ASP A 54 -6.66 3.52 -7.68
CA ASP A 54 -7.85 4.30 -8.00
C ASP A 54 -7.88 4.65 -9.50
N ASP A 55 -6.74 5.05 -10.07
CA ASP A 55 -6.60 5.28 -11.52
C ASP A 55 -6.86 4.01 -12.34
N MET A 56 -6.36 2.84 -11.90
CA MET A 56 -6.67 1.55 -12.54
C MET A 56 -8.17 1.24 -12.50
N THR A 57 -8.86 1.53 -11.39
CA THR A 57 -10.31 1.27 -11.27
C THR A 57 -11.16 2.26 -12.06
N ARG A 58 -10.71 3.50 -12.25
CA ARG A 58 -11.39 4.52 -13.08
C ARG A 58 -11.18 4.31 -14.57
N THR A 59 -10.04 3.73 -14.96
CA THR A 59 -9.71 3.42 -16.36
C THR A 59 -10.20 2.04 -16.80
N ALA A 60 -10.74 1.24 -15.87
CA ALA A 60 -11.38 -0.03 -16.17
C ALA A 60 -12.70 0.21 -16.95
N PRO A 61 -12.87 -0.38 -18.14
CA PRO A 61 -14.04 -0.18 -19.02
C PRO A 61 -15.35 -0.78 -18.49
#